data_AF-A0AAV0MGB5-F1
#
_entry.id   AF-A0AAV0MGB5-F1
#
_cell.length_a   1.000
_cell.length_b   1.000
_cell.length_c   1.000
_cell.angle_alpha   90.00
_cell.angle_beta   90.00
_cell.angle_gamma   90.00
#
_symmetry.space_group_name_H-M   'P 1'
#
loop_
_entity.id
_entity.type
_entity.pdbx_description
1 polymer ?
#
loop_
_entity_poly.entity_id
_entity_poly.type
_entity_poly.pdbx_seq_one_letter_code
_entity_poly.pdbx_strand_id
1 'polypeptide(L)'
;MVILEEEEGTNPEKIEILTVYRDIICSDTTENHIPAVKSWARKQGKILSVVNKVRAEARLRCPFQKRIVSVEFASFGDPYGTCGSYTRGNCSSPLSKFIIQKVKTKMYYLLMCLVEQVMEFV
;
A
#
# COMPACT_ATOMS: atom_id res chain seq x y z
N MET A 1 15.70 5.65 8.49
CA MET A 1 17.05 6.11 8.11
C MET A 1 17.14 6.00 6.61
N VAL A 2 17.33 7.11 5.92
CA VAL A 2 17.60 7.15 4.48
C VAL A 2 19.10 7.43 4.36
N ILE A 3 19.79 6.69 3.50
CA ILE A 3 21.22 6.87 3.24
C ILE A 3 21.30 7.37 1.79
N LEU A 4 21.92 8.54 1.61
CA LEU A 4 22.19 9.12 0.29
C LEU A 4 23.68 8.94 0.03
N GLU A 5 24.02 8.36 -1.12
CA GLU A 5 25.40 8.27 -1.59
C GLU A 5 25.67 9.44 -2.53
N GLU A 6 26.76 10.15 -2.28
CA GLU A 6 27.19 11.29 -3.11
C GLU A 6 28.11 10.78 -4.21
N GLU A 7 27.73 11.02 -5.48
CA GLU A 7 28.63 10.80 -6.61
C GLU A 7 29.53 12.03 -6.83
N GLU A 8 30.79 11.78 -7.20
CA GLU A 8 31.83 12.80 -7.37
C GLU A 8 31.39 13.89 -8.37
N GLY A 9 31.36 15.15 -7.93
CA GLY A 9 30.92 16.30 -8.73
C GLY A 9 29.46 16.72 -8.54
N THR A 10 28.71 16.06 -7.65
CA THR A 10 27.32 16.44 -7.32
C THR A 10 27.29 17.45 -6.16
N ASN A 11 26.48 18.53 -6.26
CA ASN A 11 26.32 19.47 -5.14
C ASN A 11 25.12 19.05 -4.26
N PRO A 12 25.34 18.62 -3.01
CA PRO A 12 24.27 18.19 -2.10
C PRO A 12 23.34 19.34 -1.67
N GLU A 13 23.75 20.60 -1.79
CA GLU A 13 22.90 21.77 -1.48
C GLU A 13 21.71 21.91 -2.43
N LYS A 14 21.73 21.23 -3.59
CA LYS A 14 20.61 21.22 -4.55
C LYS A 14 19.57 20.14 -4.24
N ILE A 15 19.76 19.33 -3.19
CA ILE A 15 18.81 18.30 -2.79
C ILE A 15 17.68 18.96 -2.00
N GLU A 16 16.48 18.96 -2.57
CA GLU A 16 15.27 19.44 -1.91
C GLU A 16 14.43 18.28 -1.38
N ILE A 17 14.18 18.26 -0.07
CA ILE A 17 13.24 17.32 0.56
C ILE A 17 11.87 17.96 0.58
N LEU A 18 11.01 17.57 -0.36
CA LEU A 18 9.64 18.05 -0.43
C LEU A 18 8.72 17.16 0.41
N THR A 19 7.93 17.80 1.29
CA THR A 19 6.86 17.11 2.01
C THR A 19 5.60 17.13 1.14
N VAL A 20 5.22 15.96 0.61
CA VAL A 20 4.00 15.82 -0.20
C VAL A 20 2.94 15.11 0.65
N TYR A 21 1.82 15.80 0.91
CA TYR A 21 0.65 15.19 1.53
C TYR A 21 -0.12 14.36 0.50
N ARG A 22 0.18 13.07 0.41
CA ARG A 22 -0.63 12.12 -0.36
C ARG A 22 -1.62 11.42 0.57
N ASP A 23 -2.87 11.85 0.49
CA ASP A 23 -4.02 11.20 1.13
C ASP A 23 -4.47 9.92 0.41
N ILE A 24 -3.85 9.63 -0.74
CA ILE A 24 -4.07 8.40 -1.50
C ILE A 24 -2.99 7.40 -1.11
N ILE A 25 -3.41 6.25 -0.56
CA ILE A 25 -2.53 5.11 -0.33
C ILE A 25 -2.88 3.99 -1.30
N CYS A 26 -1.85 3.33 -1.81
CA CYS A 26 -1.98 2.30 -2.81
C CYS A 26 -1.15 1.08 -2.40
N SER A 27 -1.54 -0.07 -2.95
CA SER A 27 -0.75 -1.28 -2.87
C SER A 27 -0.99 -2.05 -4.15
N ASP A 28 0.08 -2.62 -4.67
CA ASP A 28 0.05 -3.63 -5.73
C ASP A 28 0.63 -4.92 -5.18
N THR A 29 0.02 -6.06 -5.51
CA THR A 29 0.56 -7.37 -5.15
C THR A 29 0.02 -8.46 -6.05
N THR A 30 0.93 -9.26 -6.56
CA THR A 30 0.62 -10.42 -7.39
C THR A 30 0.57 -11.69 -6.55
N GLU A 31 0.06 -12.79 -7.12
CA GLU A 31 0.07 -14.11 -6.46
C GLU A 31 1.48 -14.60 -6.15
N ASN A 32 2.46 -14.13 -6.92
CA ASN A 32 3.88 -14.49 -6.79
C ASN A 32 4.63 -13.60 -5.78
N HIS A 33 3.98 -12.59 -5.20
CA HIS A 33 4.64 -11.76 -4.20
C HIS A 33 4.98 -12.55 -2.95
N ILE A 34 6.17 -12.28 -2.42
CA ILE A 34 6.65 -12.95 -1.22
C ILE A 34 5.73 -12.55 -0.04
N PRO A 35 5.30 -13.51 0.77
CA PRO A 35 4.57 -13.26 2.01
C PRO A 35 5.33 -12.32 2.95
N ALA A 36 4.61 -11.56 3.76
CA ALA A 36 5.23 -10.65 4.73
C ALA A 36 6.26 -11.38 5.63
N VAL A 37 7.41 -10.75 5.88
CA VAL A 37 8.50 -11.32 6.73
C VAL A 37 7.99 -11.76 8.11
N LYS A 38 7.03 -11.02 8.68
CA LYS A 38 6.38 -11.33 9.96
C LYS A 38 5.58 -12.63 9.96
N SER A 39 5.32 -13.22 8.80
CA SER A 39 4.68 -14.54 8.65
C SER A 39 5.64 -15.69 8.99
N TRP A 40 6.92 -15.39 9.20
CA TRP A 40 7.99 -16.34 9.44
C TRP A 40 8.68 -16.06 10.78
N ALA A 41 9.12 -17.11 11.46
CA ALA A 41 9.98 -16.99 12.63
C ALA A 41 11.04 -18.09 12.64
N ARG A 42 12.19 -17.80 13.24
CA ARG A 42 13.23 -18.80 13.47
C ARG A 42 13.00 -19.49 14.81
N LYS A 43 12.78 -20.80 14.79
CA LYS A 43 12.69 -21.65 15.98
C LYS A 43 13.69 -22.79 15.86
N GLN A 44 14.56 -22.93 16.86
CA GLN A 44 15.59 -23.98 16.89
C GLN A 44 16.42 -24.07 15.59
N GLY A 45 16.86 -22.91 15.07
CA GLY A 45 17.65 -22.84 13.85
C GLY A 45 16.86 -22.96 12.54
N LYS A 46 15.61 -23.41 12.55
CA LYS A 46 14.75 -23.58 11.36
C LYS A 46 13.81 -22.39 11.17
N ILE A 47 13.55 -22.01 9.91
CA ILE A 47 12.54 -21.01 9.55
C ILE A 47 11.19 -21.74 9.44
N LEU A 48 10.21 -21.31 10.23
CA LEU A 48 8.87 -21.87 10.26
C LEU A 48 7.85 -20.76 10.04
N SER A 49 6.73 -21.09 9.40
CA SER A 49 5.60 -20.17 9.32
C SER A 49 4.94 -20.04 10.70
N VAL A 50 4.51 -18.83 11.04
CA VAL A 50 3.77 -18.52 12.28
C VAL A 50 2.33 -18.09 12.01
N VAL A 51 1.88 -18.26 10.76
CA VAL A 51 0.52 -17.93 10.30
C VAL A 51 -0.10 -19.14 9.60
N ASN A 52 -1.42 -19.30 9.74
CA ASN A 52 -2.16 -20.43 9.17
C ASN A 52 -2.03 -20.55 7.64
N LYS A 53 -1.95 -19.42 6.93
CA LYS A 53 -1.79 -19.39 5.47
C LYS A 53 -0.77 -18.34 5.08
N VAL A 54 0.34 -18.82 4.54
CA VAL A 54 1.43 -18.02 3.99
C VAL A 54 1.01 -17.61 2.58
N ARG A 55 0.72 -16.32 2.38
CA ARG A 55 0.33 -15.76 1.08
C ARG A 55 0.78 -14.32 0.96
N ALA A 56 0.91 -13.83 -0.27
CA ALA A 56 1.01 -12.42 -0.56
C ALA A 56 -0.16 -11.65 0.11
N GLU A 57 0.10 -10.53 0.76
CA GLU A 57 -0.92 -9.72 1.43
C GLU A 57 -0.60 -8.23 1.21
N ALA A 58 -1.57 -7.48 0.70
CA ALA A 58 -1.52 -6.02 0.73
C ALA A 58 -2.00 -5.53 2.10
N ARG A 59 -1.19 -4.72 2.77
CA ARG A 59 -1.56 -4.07 4.03
C ARG A 59 -1.56 -2.57 3.85
N LEU A 60 -2.76 -2.01 3.80
CA LEU A 60 -2.98 -0.58 3.75
C LEU A 60 -3.20 -0.05 5.16
N ARG A 61 -2.43 0.97 5.54
CA ARG A 61 -2.53 1.64 6.83
C ARG A 61 -2.43 3.13 6.61
N CYS A 62 -3.43 3.87 7.08
CA CYS A 62 -3.35 5.32 7.12
C CYS A 62 -2.43 5.78 8.27
N PRO A 63 -1.79 6.95 8.15
CA PRO A 63 -1.06 7.58 9.25
C PRO A 63 -1.97 7.90 10.45
N PHE A 64 -1.37 8.33 11.58
CA PHE A 64 -2.09 8.62 12.83
C PHE A 64 -3.30 9.53 12.59
N GLN A 65 -4.45 9.20 13.23
CA GLN A 65 -5.75 9.86 13.09
C GLN A 65 -6.39 9.85 11.68
N LYS A 66 -5.76 9.27 10.66
CA LYS A 66 -6.40 9.08 9.35
C LYS A 66 -7.04 7.69 9.28
N ARG A 67 -8.14 7.61 8.54
CA ARG A 67 -8.87 6.37 8.30
C ARG A 67 -9.19 6.26 6.83
N ILE A 68 -9.36 5.02 6.39
CA ILE A 68 -9.82 4.76 5.05
C ILE A 68 -11.31 5.04 4.99
N VAL A 69 -11.73 5.92 4.09
CA VAL A 69 -13.16 6.28 3.95
C VAL A 69 -13.74 5.91 2.59
N SER A 70 -12.91 5.78 1.56
CA SER A 70 -13.37 5.47 0.21
C SER A 70 -12.34 4.64 -0.57
N VAL A 71 -12.85 3.96 -1.60
CA VAL A 71 -12.08 3.16 -2.56
C VAL A 71 -12.20 3.87 -3.90
N GLU A 72 -11.14 4.52 -4.36
CA GLU A 72 -11.14 5.16 -5.68
C GLU A 72 -11.18 4.11 -6.79
N PHE A 73 -10.25 3.15 -6.72
CA PHE A 73 -10.02 2.15 -7.75
C PHE A 73 -9.79 0.77 -7.14
N ALA A 74 -10.24 -0.27 -7.82
CA ALA A 74 -9.84 -1.63 -7.52
C ALA A 74 -9.96 -2.47 -8.78
N SER A 75 -8.92 -3.23 -9.07
CA SER A 75 -8.87 -4.16 -10.19
C SER A 75 -8.18 -5.43 -9.75
N PHE A 76 -8.76 -6.58 -10.08
CA PHE A 76 -8.13 -7.88 -9.97
C PHE A 76 -7.91 -8.42 -11.38
N GLY A 77 -6.64 -8.46 -11.80
CA GLY A 77 -6.19 -8.85 -13.14
C GLY A 77 -4.99 -8.02 -13.59
N ASP A 78 -5.11 -7.22 -14.64
CA ASP A 78 -4.00 -6.52 -15.32
C ASP A 78 -4.10 -4.97 -15.28
N PRO A 79 -4.14 -4.32 -14.10
CA PRO A 79 -4.15 -2.86 -14.05
C PRO A 79 -2.89 -2.25 -14.67
N TYR A 80 -3.04 -1.07 -15.28
CA TYR A 80 -1.94 -0.28 -15.85
C TYR A 80 -1.74 1.02 -15.07
N GLY A 81 -0.57 1.64 -15.23
CA GLY A 81 -0.25 2.92 -14.61
C GLY A 81 0.46 2.79 -13.27
N THR A 82 0.33 3.81 -12.44
CA THR A 82 1.06 3.92 -11.16
C THR A 82 0.12 4.32 -10.03
N CYS A 83 0.62 4.28 -8.80
CA CYS A 83 -0.09 4.75 -7.61
C CYS A 83 -0.71 6.15 -7.80
N GLY A 84 -2.04 6.24 -7.71
CA GLY A 84 -2.80 7.47 -7.93
C GLY A 84 -3.26 7.71 -9.37
N SER A 85 -2.80 6.90 -10.32
CA SER A 85 -3.15 6.97 -11.75
C SER A 85 -3.41 5.58 -12.36
N TYR A 86 -3.82 4.62 -11.55
CA TYR A 86 -4.14 3.28 -12.02
C TYR A 86 -5.36 3.29 -12.94
N THR A 87 -5.26 2.55 -14.03
CA THR A 87 -6.34 2.33 -15.00
C THR A 87 -6.62 0.85 -15.16
N ARG A 88 -7.86 0.54 -15.54
CA ARG A 88 -8.29 -0.84 -15.77
C ARG A 88 -7.68 -1.36 -17.08
N GLY A 89 -7.09 -2.55 -17.05
CA GLY A 89 -6.64 -3.25 -18.25
C GLY A 89 -7.71 -4.13 -18.89
N ASN A 90 -7.28 -5.09 -19.71
CA ASN A 90 -8.17 -5.93 -20.50
C ASN A 90 -8.79 -7.07 -19.67
N CYS A 91 -8.11 -7.48 -18.61
CA CYS A 91 -8.53 -8.52 -17.69
C CYS A 91 -8.79 -7.89 -16.31
N SER A 92 -10.05 -7.68 -15.96
CA SER A 92 -10.40 -7.10 -14.65
C SER A 92 -11.74 -7.64 -14.16
N SER A 93 -11.77 -8.09 -12.91
CA SER A 93 -13.03 -8.49 -12.29
C SER A 93 -13.90 -7.26 -11.96
N PRO A 94 -15.18 -7.23 -12.40
CA PRO A 94 -16.09 -6.12 -12.09
C PRO A 94 -16.45 -6.06 -10.59
N LEU A 95 -16.29 -7.16 -9.86
CA LEU A 95 -16.59 -7.24 -8.43
C LEU A 95 -15.46 -6.71 -7.54
N SER A 96 -14.30 -6.40 -8.10
CA SER A 96 -13.11 -5.99 -7.34
C SER A 96 -13.41 -4.86 -6.35
N LYS A 97 -14.05 -3.79 -6.80
CA LYS A 97 -14.37 -2.62 -5.97
C LYS A 97 -15.39 -2.95 -4.87
N PHE A 98 -16.42 -3.72 -5.21
CA PHE A 98 -17.48 -4.10 -4.26
C PHE A 98 -16.95 -4.98 -3.12
N ILE A 99 -16.10 -5.95 -3.44
CA ILE A 99 -15.50 -6.84 -2.45
C ILE A 99 -14.65 -6.03 -1.47
N ILE A 100 -13.86 -5.08 -1.94
CA ILE A 100 -13.01 -4.24 -1.08
C ILE A 100 -13.82 -3.35 -0.16
N GLN A 101 -14.91 -2.75 -0.66
CA GLN A 101 -15.79 -1.94 0.18
C GLN A 101 -16.50 -2.75 1.27
N LYS A 102 -16.84 -4.02 1.00
CA LYS A 102 -17.46 -4.90 2.00
C LYS A 102 -16.45 -5.50 2.98
N VAL A 103 -15.24 -5.78 2.55
CA VAL A 103 -14.21 -6.45 3.34
C VAL A 103 -13.38 -5.40 4.08
N LYS A 104 -13.84 -4.99 5.27
CA LYS A 104 -13.05 -4.17 6.22
C LYS A 104 -11.79 -4.88 6.74
N THR A 105 -11.60 -6.15 6.42
CA THR A 105 -10.50 -7.00 6.89
C THR A 105 -10.02 -7.93 5.77
N LYS A 106 -8.89 -7.57 5.15
CA LYS A 106 -8.05 -8.40 4.26
C LYS A 106 -8.59 -8.68 2.84
N MET A 107 -8.51 -7.70 1.93
CA MET A 107 -8.34 -7.96 0.49
C MET A 107 -7.81 -6.70 -0.24
N TYR A 108 -7.30 -6.86 -1.47
CA TYR A 108 -6.30 -6.05 -2.18
C TYR A 108 -6.82 -4.85 -3.03
N TYR A 109 -6.03 -3.75 -3.10
CA TYR A 109 -6.06 -2.58 -4.03
C TYR A 109 -6.84 -1.27 -3.68
N LEU A 110 -6.26 -0.15 -4.16
CA LEU A 110 -6.40 1.32 -3.92
C LEU A 110 -7.55 1.82 -3.00
N LEU A 111 -7.18 2.39 -1.84
CA LEU A 111 -8.12 3.08 -0.95
C LEU A 111 -7.61 4.48 -0.61
N MET A 112 -8.49 5.48 -0.68
CA MET A 112 -8.17 6.84 -0.20
C MET A 112 -8.25 6.88 1.33
N CYS A 113 -7.24 7.47 1.95
CA CYS A 113 -7.29 7.96 3.32
C CYS A 113 -7.70 9.44 3.27
N LEU A 114 -8.99 9.77 3.35
CA LEU A 114 -9.32 11.15 3.69
C LEU A 114 -9.02 11.39 5.17
N VAL A 115 -8.49 12.57 5.44
CA VAL A 115 -8.45 13.17 6.77
C VAL A 115 -9.90 13.28 7.24
N GLU A 116 -10.23 12.73 8.41
CA GLU A 116 -11.39 13.24 9.15
C GLU A 116 -11.04 14.71 9.40
N GLN A 117 -11.57 15.62 8.59
CA GLN A 117 -11.53 17.04 8.87
C GLN A 117 -12.42 17.19 10.10
N VAL A 118 -11.81 17.04 11.28
CA VAL A 118 -12.47 17.39 12.53
C VAL A 118 -12.63 18.89 12.41
N MET A 119 -13.84 19.26 12.04
CA MET A 119 -14.34 20.61 12.07
C MET A 119 -14.46 20.97 13.55
N GLU A 120 -13.35 21.33 14.18
CA GLU A 120 -13.38 22.07 15.44
C GLU A 120 -13.67 23.53 15.07
N PHE A 121 -14.93 23.92 15.28
CA PHE A 121 -15.26 25.31 15.55
C PHE A 121 -14.49 25.73 16.81
N VAL A 122 -13.55 26.65 16.65
CA VAL A 122 -13.24 27.68 17.67
C VAL A 122 -13.07 29.00 16.94
#